data_AF-A0A1F6I835-F1
#
_entry.id   AF-A0A1F6I835-F1
#
_cell.length_a   1.000
_cell.length_b   1.000
_cell.length_c   1.000
_cell.angle_alpha   90.00
_cell.angle_beta   90.00
_cell.angle_gamma   90.00
#
_symmetry.space_group_name_H-M   'P 1'
#
loop_
_entity.id
_entity.type
_entity.pdbx_description
1 polymer ?
#
loop_
_entity_poly.entity_id
_entity_poly.type
_entity_poly.pdbx_seq_one_letter_code
_entity_poly.pdbx_strand_id
1 'polypeptide(L)' 'MELIDFFVNIFSNQDVLFKIALMILISIYGLFALILTIQIGNLNRIINQITFSPIFTVLAGAHLVATLALLLFAVLFL' A
#
# COMPACT_ATOMS: atom_id res chain seq x y z
N MET A 1 -31.97 -6.25 10.55
CA MET A 1 -32.18 -6.60 9.13
C MET A 1 -31.24 -5.78 8.26
N GLU A 2 -31.23 -4.45 8.37
CA GLU A 2 -30.41 -3.54 7.55
C GLU A 2 -28.90 -3.88 7.45
N LEU A 3 -28.26 -4.29 8.56
CA LEU A 3 -26.83 -4.62 8.57
C LEU A 3 -26.54 -5.94 7.84
N ILE A 4 -27.46 -6.91 7.92
CA ILE A 4 -27.38 -8.18 7.18
C ILE A 4 -27.64 -7.91 5.70
N ASP A 5 -28.65 -7.10 5.37
CA ASP A 5 -28.97 -6.72 3.99
C ASP A 5 -27.81 -5.95 3.34
N PHE A 6 -27.11 -5.09 4.09
CA PHE A 6 -25.88 -4.43 3.64
C PHE A 6 -24.78 -5.43 3.27
N PHE A 7 -24.50 -6.42 4.14
CA PHE A 7 -23.52 -7.46 3.82
C PHE A 7 -23.97 -8.30 2.63
N VAL A 8 -25.24 -8.74 2.58
CA VAL A 8 -25.77 -9.52 1.46
C VAL A 8 -25.63 -8.78 0.14
N ASN A 9 -25.86 -7.46 0.12
CA ASN A 9 -25.76 -6.64 -1.08
C ASN A 9 -24.31 -6.39 -1.52
N ILE A 10 -23.36 -6.32 -0.58
CA ILE A 10 -21.92 -6.26 -0.90
C ILE A 10 -21.42 -7.60 -1.42
N PHE A 11 -21.79 -8.72 -0.78
CA PHE A 11 -21.35 -10.05 -1.18
C PHE A 11 -22.01 -10.56 -2.47
N SER A 12 -23.20 -10.05 -2.82
CA SER A 12 -23.83 -10.35 -4.11
C SER A 12 -23.23 -9.52 -5.27
N ASN A 13 -22.62 -8.37 -4.97
CA ASN A 13 -21.97 -7.51 -5.96
C ASN A 13 -20.46 -7.78 -6.02
N GLN A 14 -20.09 -8.75 -6.86
CA GLN A 14 -18.69 -9.17 -7.03
C GLN A 14 -17.75 -8.02 -7.42
N ASP A 15 -18.21 -7.05 -8.23
CA ASP A 15 -17.40 -5.90 -8.65
C ASP A 15 -16.99 -5.01 -7.46
N VAL A 16 -17.96 -4.66 -6.61
CA VAL A 16 -17.71 -3.88 -5.39
C VAL A 16 -16.77 -4.63 -4.46
N LEU A 17 -16.93 -5.95 -4.34
CA LEU A 17 -16.10 -6.79 -3.48
C LEU A 17 -14.65 -6.86 -3.97
N PHE A 18 -14.43 -6.97 -5.28
CA PHE A 18 -13.08 -6.90 -5.87
C PHE A 18 -12.42 -5.54 -5.66
N LYS A 19 -13.15 -4.44 -5.80
CA LYS A 19 -12.63 -3.09 -5.55
C LYS A 19 -12.21 -2.90 -4.10
N ILE A 20 -13.02 -3.38 -3.15
CA ILE A 20 -12.69 -3.36 -1.72
C ILE A 20 -11.43 -4.20 -1.46
N ALA A 21 -11.38 -5.44 -1.98
CA ALA A 21 -10.21 -6.30 -1.82
C ALA A 21 -8.94 -5.65 -2.39
N LEU A 22 -9.05 -5.02 -3.56
CA LEU A 22 -7.95 -4.30 -4.21
C LEU A 22 -7.47 -3.12 -3.36
N MET A 23 -8.38 -2.29 -2.84
CA MET A 23 -8.02 -1.18 -1.94
C MET A 23 -7.29 -1.67 -0.69
N ILE A 24 -7.75 -2.78 -0.09
CA ILE A 24 -7.09 -3.40 1.07
C ILE A 24 -5.68 -3.85 0.70
N LEU A 25 -5.51 -4.55 -0.43
CA LEU A 25 -4.21 -5.02 -0.90
C LEU A 25 -3.23 -3.88 -1.19
N ILE A 26 -3.67 -2.83 -1.87
CA ILE A 26 -2.84 -1.65 -2.15
C ILE A 26 -2.45 -0.97 -0.82
N SER A 27 -3.36 -0.89 0.14
CA SER A 27 -3.09 -0.30 1.46
C SER A 27 -2.05 -1.10 2.25
N ILE A 28 -2.16 -2.44 2.28
CA ILE A 28 -1.17 -3.33 2.91
C ILE A 28 0.19 -3.19 2.24
N TYR A 29 0.22 -3.15 0.91
CA TYR A 29 1.44 -2.93 0.15
C TYR A 29 2.07 -1.56 0.45
N GLY A 30 1.25 -0.52 0.64
CA GLY A 30 1.70 0.82 1.01
C GLY A 30 2.36 0.85 2.39
N LEU A 31 1.78 0.16 3.36
CA LEU A 31 2.38 -0.02 4.69
C LEU A 31 3.73 -0.74 4.59
N PHE A 32 3.82 -1.78 3.76
CA PHE A 32 5.08 -2.48 3.53
C PHE A 32 6.16 -1.55 2.94
N ALA A 33 5.83 -0.78 1.90
CA ALA A 33 6.75 0.18 1.28
C ALA A 33 7.20 1.28 2.27
N LEU A 34 6.29 1.74 3.13
CA LEU A 34 6.58 2.70 4.19
C LEU A 34 7.58 2.13 5.21
N ILE A 35 7.30 0.92 5.72
CA ILE A 35 8.19 0.25 6.68
C ILE A 35 9.57 0.05 6.06
N LEU A 36 9.65 -0.41 4.81
CA LEU A 36 10.92 -0.61 4.10
C LEU A 36 11.74 0.70 4.03
N THR A 37 11.08 1.81 3.68
CA THR A 37 11.71 3.14 3.60
C THR A 37 12.26 3.57 4.96
N ILE A 38 11.48 3.41 6.03
CA ILE A 38 11.91 3.74 7.40
C ILE A 38 13.11 2.86 7.83
N GLN A 39 13.07 1.56 7.52
CA GLN A 39 14.13 0.63 7.88
C GLN A 39 15.45 0.95 7.16
N ILE A 40 15.41 1.26 5.86
CA ILE A 40 16.60 1.69 5.10
C ILE A 40 17.20 2.96 5.70
N GLY A 41 16.36 3.95 6.04
CA GLY A 41 16.81 5.18 6.70
C GLY A 41 17.46 4.93 8.06
N ASN A 42 16.83 4.09 8.89
CA ASN A 42 17.37 3.74 10.20
C ASN A 42 18.68 2.96 10.10
N LEU A 43 18.78 2.00 9.18
CA LEU A 43 20.00 1.21 8.96
C LEU A 43 21.16 2.10 8.48
N ASN A 44 20.91 3.00 7.54
CA ASN A 44 21.90 4.00 7.11
C ASN A 44 22.37 4.91 8.25
N ARG A 45 21.49 5.21 9.22
CA ARG A 45 21.83 6.07 10.37
C ARG A 45 22.59 5.33 11.46
N ILE A 46 22.25 4.08 11.73
CA ILE A 46 22.84 3.25 12.81
C ILE A 46 24.21 2.73 12.36
N ILE A 47 24.28 2.23 11.13
CA ILE A 47 25.49 1.61 10.60
C ILE A 47 26.18 2.66 9.73
N ASN A 48 26.85 3.61 10.36
CA ASN A 48 27.78 4.57 9.72
C ASN A 48 28.95 3.89 8.95
N GLN A 49 28.90 2.56 8.77
CA GLN A 49 29.87 1.68 8.11
C GLN A 49 29.26 0.88 6.94
N ILE A 50 27.93 0.82 6.80
CA ILE A 50 27.23 0.18 5.67
C ILE A 50 26.23 1.21 5.15
N THR A 51 26.69 2.07 4.26
CA THR A 51 25.77 2.83 3.42
C THR A 51 25.04 1.82 2.55
N PHE A 52 23.75 1.61 2.80
CA PHE A 52 22.90 0.95 1.79
C PHE A 52 23.12 1.68 0.48
N SER A 53 23.31 0.91 -0.60
CA SER A 53 23.47 1.50 -1.91
C SER A 53 22.30 2.46 -2.15
N PRO A 54 22.56 3.70 -2.62
CA PRO A 54 21.53 4.72 -2.85
C PRO A 54 20.35 4.19 -3.68
N ILE A 55 20.59 3.16 -4.51
CA ILE A 55 19.57 2.47 -5.30
C ILE A 55 18.44 1.91 -4.43
N PHE A 56 18.71 1.37 -3.23
CA PHE A 56 17.69 0.82 -2.35
C PHE A 56 16.79 1.92 -1.78
N THR A 57 17.36 3.07 -1.42
CA THR A 57 16.61 4.25 -0.97
C THR A 57 15.70 4.77 -2.08
N VAL A 58 16.21 4.86 -3.30
CA VAL A 58 15.45 5.31 -4.48
C VAL A 58 14.32 4.32 -4.79
N LEU A 59 14.59 3.02 -4.78
CA LEU A 59 13.58 1.99 -5.04
C LEU A 59 12.47 2.01 -3.97
N ALA A 60 12.81 2.10 -2.69
CA ALA A 60 11.82 2.18 -1.62
C ALA A 60 10.93 3.43 -1.74
N GLY A 61 11.53 4.59 -2.06
CA GLY A 61 10.78 5.82 -2.34
C GLY A 61 9.88 5.69 -3.58
N ALA A 62 10.37 5.07 -4.66
CA ALA A 62 9.58 4.83 -5.87
C ALA A 62 8.37 3.93 -5.58
N HIS A 63 8.54 2.89 -4.75
CA HIS A 63 7.43 2.05 -4.30
C HIS A 63 6.39 2.87 -3.52
N LEU A 64 6.80 3.72 -2.57
CA LEU A 64 5.87 4.59 -1.84
C LEU A 64 5.06 5.50 -2.79
N VAL A 65 5.73 6.16 -3.75
CA VAL A 65 5.06 7.02 -4.73
C VAL A 65 4.11 6.22 -5.62
N ALA A 66 4.54 5.05 -6.10
CA ALA A 66 3.70 4.18 -6.91
C ALA A 66 2.46 3.71 -6.15
N THR A 67 2.58 3.38 -4.86
CA THR A 67 1.42 2.95 -4.07
C THR A 67 0.45 4.09 -3.80
N LEU A 68 0.94 5.31 -3.57
CA LEU A 68 0.08 6.50 -3.45
C LEU A 68 -0.66 6.79 -4.76
N ALA A 69 0.03 6.67 -5.90
CA ALA A 69 -0.58 6.83 -7.21
C ALA A 69 -1.64 5.75 -7.48
N LEU A 70 -1.38 4.50 -7.10
CA LEU A 70 -2.33 3.40 -7.22
C LEU A 70 -3.54 3.56 -6.31
N LEU A 71 -3.37 4.03 -5.07
CA LEU A 71 -4.48 4.36 -4.17
C LEU A 71 -5.33 5.49 -4.75
N LEU A 72 -4.70 6.56 -5.22
CA LEU A 72 -5.41 7.67 -5.85
C LEU A 72 -6.18 7.20 -7.09
N PHE A 73 -5.56 6.39 -7.93
CA PHE A 73 -6.20 5.83 -9.11
C PHE A 73 -7.39 4.93 -8.72
N ALA A 74 -7.20 4.04 -7.74
CA ALA A 74 -8.23 3.14 -7.27
C ALA A 74 -9.43 3.87 -6.63
N VAL A 75 -9.21 5.02 -6.01
CA VAL A 75 -10.29 5.83 -5.42
C VAL A 75 -11.03 6.67 -6.48
N LEU A 76 -10.32 7.15 -7.50
CA LEU A 76 -10.89 8.07 -8.49
C LEU A 76 -11.52 7.37 -9.70
N PHE A 77 -11.03 6.19 -10.07
CA PHE A 77 -11.36 5.56 -11.36
C PHE A 77 -11.88 4.12 -11.26
N LEU A 78 -11.84 3.50 -10.08
CA LEU A 78 -12.40 2.16 -9.80
C LEU A 78 -13.62 2.31 -8.91
#